data_AF-A0A2E0BSI5-F1
#
_entry.id   AF-A0A2E0BSI5-F1
#
_cell.length_a   1.000
_cell.length_b   1.000
_cell.length_c   1.000
_cell.angle_alpha   90.00
_cell.angle_beta   90.00
_cell.angle_gamma   90.00
#
_symmetry.space_group_name_H-M   'P 1'
#
loop_
_entity.id
_entity.type
_entity.pdbx_description
1 polymer ?
#
loop_
_entity_poly.entity_id
_entity_poly.type
_entity_poly.pdbx_seq_one_letter_code
_entity_poly.pdbx_strand_id
1 'polypeptide(L)'
;MKILIVAATDFELDKDQFSAHEILITGVGILETTLELTKKLALNSYDLVINAGIAGSFDKKIKIGDVVEVTEDILSELGYEENETFFEFKSFSIPNKFTVDSKTDLIKVKSSTVNTVSGNTTKVEKIKNRLSPDIETMEGAAVFRVCNDFNIPCMQIRSVSNFVGERNKKDWNMDLAIKNLNISLNKIIISL
;
A
#
# COMPACT_ATOMS: atom_id res chain seq x y z
N MET A 1 23.47 -2.88 0.96
CA MET A 1 22.32 -1.99 1.22
C MET A 1 21.51 -2.60 2.37
N LYS A 2 21.14 -1.82 3.38
CA LYS A 2 20.33 -2.26 4.52
C LYS A 2 18.85 -1.97 4.23
N ILE A 3 18.12 -3.00 3.84
CA ILE A 3 16.70 -2.93 3.46
C ILE A 3 15.82 -3.31 4.67
N LEU A 4 14.76 -2.53 4.90
CA LEU A 4 13.65 -2.92 5.78
C LEU A 4 12.46 -3.35 4.93
N ILE A 5 11.97 -4.58 5.13
CA ILE A 5 10.73 -5.06 4.52
C ILE A 5 9.59 -4.81 5.51
N VAL A 6 8.53 -4.14 5.05
CA VAL A 6 7.37 -3.76 5.88
C VAL A 6 6.11 -4.42 5.33
N ALA A 7 5.41 -5.19 6.16
CA ALA A 7 4.13 -5.79 5.82
C ALA A 7 3.10 -5.55 6.93
N ALA A 8 1.81 -5.56 6.57
CA ALA A 8 0.74 -5.39 7.54
C ALA A 8 0.60 -6.63 8.43
N THR A 9 0.77 -7.80 7.82
CA THR A 9 0.57 -9.10 8.48
C THR A 9 1.68 -10.08 8.12
N ASP A 10 1.86 -11.11 8.95
CA ASP A 10 2.91 -12.10 8.76
C ASP A 10 2.66 -13.06 7.60
N PHE A 11 1.40 -13.35 7.26
CA PHE A 11 1.04 -14.26 6.17
C PHE A 11 1.33 -13.70 4.77
N GLU A 12 1.53 -12.39 4.63
CA GLU A 12 1.83 -11.76 3.34
C GLU A 12 3.25 -12.10 2.84
N LEU A 13 4.14 -12.51 3.74
CA LEU A 13 5.55 -12.72 3.45
C LEU A 13 6.02 -14.13 3.80
N ASP A 14 6.82 -14.70 2.91
CA ASP A 14 7.66 -15.86 3.20
C ASP A 14 8.89 -15.40 4.01
N LYS A 15 8.82 -15.54 5.33
CA LYS A 15 9.88 -15.09 6.24
C LYS A 15 11.20 -15.84 6.03
N ASP A 16 11.14 -17.11 5.63
CA ASP A 16 12.34 -17.91 5.41
C ASP A 16 13.07 -17.40 4.16
N GLN A 17 12.33 -17.06 3.10
CA GLN A 17 12.85 -16.47 1.89
C GLN A 17 13.59 -15.14 2.14
N PHE A 18 13.12 -14.34 3.09
CA PHE A 18 13.72 -13.03 3.40
C PHE A 18 14.53 -12.99 4.69
N SER A 19 15.00 -14.14 5.18
CA SER A 19 15.77 -14.27 6.42
C SER A 19 17.04 -13.41 6.50
N ALA A 20 17.58 -12.97 5.36
CA ALA A 20 18.72 -12.04 5.28
C ALA A 20 18.36 -10.56 5.51
N HIS A 21 17.06 -10.23 5.57
CA HIS A 21 16.54 -8.87 5.70
C HIS A 21 15.71 -8.75 6.96
N GLU A 22 15.66 -7.54 7.50
CA GLU A 22 14.77 -7.27 8.62
C GLU A 22 13.34 -7.09 8.12
N ILE A 23 12.39 -7.76 8.78
CA ILE A 23 10.97 -7.68 8.50
C ILE A 23 10.28 -6.99 9.67
N LEU A 24 9.54 -5.92 9.38
CA LEU A 24 8.63 -5.27 10.32
C LEU A 24 7.19 -5.63 9.96
N ILE A 25 6.51 -6.32 10.87
CA ILE A 25 5.06 -6.52 10.81
C ILE A 25 4.42 -5.38 11.59
N THR A 26 3.68 -4.50 10.90
CA THR A 26 3.12 -3.31 11.54
C THR A 26 1.79 -3.55 12.21
N GLY A 27 1.00 -4.52 11.73
CA GLY A 27 -0.45 -4.50 11.92
C GLY A 27 -1.15 -3.80 10.76
N VAL A 28 -2.48 -4.00 10.67
CA VAL A 28 -3.32 -3.52 9.58
C VAL A 28 -3.75 -2.07 9.82
N GLY A 29 -3.69 -1.25 8.77
CA GLY A 29 -4.20 0.11 8.78
C GLY A 29 -3.17 1.19 9.14
N ILE A 30 -3.56 2.43 8.83
CA ILE A 30 -2.71 3.62 8.89
C ILE A 30 -2.08 3.84 10.27
N LEU A 31 -2.85 3.68 11.35
CA LEU A 31 -2.39 3.98 12.72
C LEU A 31 -1.25 3.06 13.14
N GLU A 32 -1.45 1.75 12.97
CA GLU A 32 -0.47 0.74 13.34
C GLU A 32 0.79 0.86 12.47
N THR A 33 0.64 1.02 11.15
CA THR A 33 1.76 1.28 10.24
C THR A 33 2.54 2.53 10.63
N THR A 34 1.85 3.64 10.94
CA THR A 34 2.51 4.89 11.32
C THR A 34 3.29 4.71 12.63
N LEU A 35 2.68 4.10 13.64
CA LEU A 35 3.27 3.94 14.96
C LEU A 35 4.51 3.04 14.91
N GLU A 36 4.38 1.84 14.36
CA GLU A 36 5.44 0.84 14.39
C GLU A 36 6.60 1.21 13.46
N LEU A 37 6.31 1.74 12.26
CA LEU A 37 7.36 2.20 11.35
C LEU A 37 8.12 3.39 11.93
N THR A 38 7.43 4.36 12.55
CA THR A 38 8.09 5.50 13.19
C THR A 38 9.02 5.06 14.32
N LYS A 39 8.56 4.17 15.22
CA LYS A 39 9.42 3.59 16.26
C LYS A 39 10.64 2.91 15.67
N LYS A 40 10.46 2.17 14.57
CA LYS A 40 11.52 1.41 13.91
C LYS A 40 12.60 2.33 13.33
N LEU A 41 12.19 3.35 12.56
CA LEU A 41 13.08 4.28 11.87
C LEU A 41 13.73 5.30 12.82
N ALA A 42 13.08 5.62 13.95
CA ALA A 42 13.67 6.49 14.98
C ALA A 42 14.91 5.88 15.67
N LEU A 43 14.99 4.54 15.72
CA LEU A 43 16.04 3.81 16.42
C LEU A 43 17.08 3.18 15.48
N ASN A 44 16.82 3.18 14.17
CA ASN A 44 17.61 2.43 13.20
C ASN A 44 17.69 3.18 11.86
N SER A 45 18.87 3.17 11.23
CA SER A 45 19.03 3.65 9.86
C SER A 45 18.82 2.51 8.86
N TYR A 46 18.20 2.83 7.72
CA TYR A 46 18.01 1.95 6.57
C TYR A 46 18.27 2.73 5.28
N ASP A 47 18.74 2.04 4.25
CA ASP A 47 18.98 2.63 2.93
C ASP A 47 17.70 2.63 2.08
N LEU A 48 16.77 1.68 2.35
CA LEU A 48 15.52 1.51 1.62
C LEU A 48 14.46 0.85 2.51
N VAL A 49 13.22 1.34 2.42
CA VAL A 49 12.03 0.68 2.97
C VAL A 49 11.18 0.13 1.82
N ILE A 50 10.91 -1.19 1.83
CA ILE A 50 10.01 -1.83 0.87
C ILE A 50 8.75 -2.23 1.61
N ASN A 51 7.64 -1.57 1.33
CA ASN A 51 6.33 -2.02 1.80
C ASN A 51 5.73 -3.03 0.82
N ALA A 52 5.59 -4.26 1.28
CA ALA A 52 5.07 -5.37 0.50
C ALA A 52 3.75 -5.86 1.10
N GLY A 53 2.77 -6.12 0.25
CA GLY A 53 1.48 -6.65 0.69
C GLY A 53 0.51 -6.90 -0.45
N ILE A 54 -0.72 -7.23 -0.11
CA ILE A 54 -1.80 -7.38 -1.08
C ILE A 54 -2.56 -6.08 -1.30
N ALA A 55 -3.37 -6.02 -2.37
CA ALA A 55 -4.24 -4.90 -2.67
C ALA A 55 -5.53 -5.35 -3.39
N GLY A 56 -6.58 -4.53 -3.27
CA GLY A 56 -7.77 -4.63 -4.12
C GLY A 56 -7.60 -3.80 -5.38
N SER A 57 -8.07 -4.25 -6.55
CA SER A 57 -8.02 -3.48 -7.80
C SER A 57 -9.36 -2.81 -8.13
N PHE A 58 -9.33 -1.53 -8.49
CA PHE A 58 -10.45 -0.83 -9.12
C PHE A 58 -10.46 -1.00 -10.64
N ASP A 59 -9.30 -1.25 -11.27
CA ASP A 59 -9.16 -1.43 -12.71
C ASP A 59 -9.10 -2.92 -13.10
N LYS A 60 -10.05 -3.35 -13.94
CA LYS A 60 -10.10 -4.71 -14.48
C LYS A 60 -8.93 -5.08 -15.40
N LYS A 61 -8.15 -4.10 -15.86
CA LYS A 61 -6.92 -4.35 -16.62
C LYS A 61 -5.79 -4.89 -15.73
N ILE A 62 -5.80 -4.56 -14.44
CA ILE A 62 -4.88 -5.11 -13.43
C ILE A 62 -5.55 -6.34 -12.82
N LYS A 63 -5.10 -7.52 -13.24
CA LYS A 63 -5.73 -8.79 -12.93
C LYS A 63 -5.32 -9.30 -11.55
N ILE A 64 -6.14 -10.18 -11.00
CA ILE A 64 -5.79 -10.91 -9.78
C ILE A 64 -4.48 -11.68 -10.00
N GLY A 65 -3.52 -11.46 -9.10
CA GLY A 65 -2.16 -11.98 -9.16
C GLY A 65 -1.15 -11.07 -9.86
N ASP A 66 -1.57 -9.98 -10.52
CA ASP A 66 -0.62 -9.00 -11.05
C ASP A 66 0.10 -8.30 -9.89
N VAL A 67 1.40 -8.09 -10.07
CA VAL A 67 2.26 -7.37 -9.11
C VAL A 67 2.59 -6.00 -9.68
N VAL A 68 2.36 -4.98 -8.87
CA VAL A 68 2.42 -3.57 -9.25
C VAL A 68 3.30 -2.77 -8.31
N GLU A 69 3.83 -1.66 -8.80
CA GLU A 69 4.56 -0.66 -8.00
C GLU A 69 3.68 0.58 -7.81
N VAL A 70 3.42 0.96 -6.56
CA VAL A 70 2.68 2.18 -6.26
C VAL A 70 3.63 3.38 -6.38
N THR A 71 3.30 4.31 -7.26
CA THR A 71 4.08 5.54 -7.49
C THR A 71 3.36 6.79 -6.99
N GLU A 72 2.04 6.70 -6.79
CA GLU A 72 1.21 7.71 -6.14
C GLU A 72 0.29 7.02 -5.13
N ASP A 73 0.19 7.55 -3.91
CA ASP A 73 -0.76 7.06 -2.91
C ASP A 73 -1.48 8.24 -2.25
N ILE A 74 -2.78 8.10 -2.04
CA ILE A 74 -3.64 9.14 -1.47
C ILE A 74 -4.49 8.60 -0.32
N LEU A 75 -4.58 9.36 0.77
CA LEU A 75 -5.49 9.10 1.87
C LEU A 75 -6.92 9.43 1.44
N SER A 76 -7.77 8.41 1.32
CA SER A 76 -9.11 8.58 0.77
C SER A 76 -10.05 9.35 1.71
N GLU A 77 -9.92 9.14 3.01
CA GLU A 77 -10.87 9.58 4.04
C GLU A 77 -10.42 10.85 4.78
N LEU A 78 -9.28 11.45 4.41
CA LEU A 78 -8.75 12.64 5.09
C LEU A 78 -9.40 13.93 4.57
N GLY A 79 -10.51 14.31 5.19
CA GLY A 79 -11.33 15.45 4.80
C GLY A 79 -12.56 15.58 5.68
N TYR A 80 -13.60 16.20 5.16
CA TYR A 80 -14.89 16.35 5.83
C TYR A 80 -16.04 16.12 4.86
N GLU A 81 -17.21 15.77 5.38
CA GLU A 81 -18.41 15.54 4.57
C GLU A 81 -19.45 16.63 4.86
N GLU A 82 -20.09 17.14 3.80
CA GLU A 82 -21.34 17.90 3.90
C GLU A 82 -22.41 17.15 3.10
N ASN A 83 -23.41 16.63 3.81
CA ASN A 83 -24.41 15.71 3.27
C ASN A 83 -23.73 14.48 2.63
N GLU A 84 -23.95 14.22 1.35
CA GLU A 84 -23.37 13.09 0.63
C GLU A 84 -22.04 13.40 -0.08
N THR A 85 -21.51 14.62 0.08
CA THR A 85 -20.31 15.09 -0.62
C THR A 85 -19.12 15.18 0.31
N PHE A 86 -17.99 14.61 -0.12
CA PHE A 86 -16.71 14.70 0.58
C PHE A 86 -15.88 15.87 0.06
N PHE A 87 -15.26 16.61 0.97
CA PHE A 87 -14.38 17.75 0.70
C PHE A 87 -13.03 17.57 1.36
N GLU A 88 -11.98 18.00 0.68
CA GLU A 88 -10.64 18.07 1.24
C GLU A 88 -10.45 19.36 2.05
N PHE A 89 -9.64 19.28 3.10
CA PHE A 89 -9.26 20.46 3.87
C PHE A 89 -8.36 21.39 3.04
N LYS A 90 -8.90 22.54 2.62
CA LYS A 90 -8.13 23.56 1.88
C LYS A 90 -7.43 24.57 2.78
N SER A 91 -7.95 24.78 4.00
CA SER A 91 -7.42 25.77 4.94
C SER A 91 -6.22 25.27 5.75
N PHE A 92 -5.92 23.98 5.69
CA PHE A 92 -4.83 23.33 6.42
C PHE A 92 -3.87 22.67 5.42
N SER A 93 -2.56 22.83 5.64
CA SER A 93 -1.55 22.09 4.87
C SER A 93 -1.41 20.68 5.44
N ILE A 94 -2.28 19.77 5.02
CA ILE A 94 -2.28 18.37 5.45
C ILE A 94 -1.76 17.51 4.29
N PRO A 95 -0.57 16.89 4.42
CA PRO A 95 -0.08 15.95 3.40
C PRO A 95 -1.01 14.75 3.32
N ASN A 96 -1.76 14.66 2.22
CA ASN A 96 -2.72 13.58 1.96
C ASN A 96 -2.38 12.77 0.71
N LYS A 97 -1.49 13.28 -0.15
CA LYS A 97 -1.04 12.67 -1.39
C LYS A 97 0.48 12.59 -1.40
N PHE A 98 1.00 11.44 -1.78
CA PHE A 98 2.44 11.16 -1.83
C PHE A 98 2.79 10.62 -3.22
N THR A 99 3.92 11.07 -3.76
CA THR A 99 4.44 10.63 -5.05
C THR A 99 5.91 10.25 -4.89
N VAL A 100 6.30 9.12 -5.46
CA VAL A 100 7.67 8.60 -5.42
C VAL A 100 8.12 8.17 -6.81
N ASP A 101 9.40 8.29 -7.10
CA ASP A 101 9.99 7.76 -8.32
C ASP A 101 10.00 6.23 -8.30
N SER A 102 9.45 5.64 -9.35
CA SER A 102 9.48 4.19 -9.60
C SER A 102 10.92 3.67 -9.67
N LYS A 103 11.14 2.49 -9.09
CA LYS A 103 12.45 1.82 -9.02
C LYS A 103 12.45 0.45 -9.69
N THR A 104 11.34 0.09 -10.35
CA THR A 104 11.16 -1.20 -11.03
C THR A 104 10.54 -1.03 -12.41
N ASP A 105 10.56 -2.10 -13.19
CA ASP A 105 9.84 -2.20 -14.47
C ASP A 105 8.41 -2.73 -14.31
N LEU A 106 7.87 -2.79 -13.08
CA LEU A 106 6.50 -3.22 -12.83
C LEU A 106 5.49 -2.19 -13.36
N ILE A 107 4.23 -2.63 -13.46
CA ILE A 107 3.11 -1.74 -13.75
C ILE A 107 3.04 -0.68 -12.64
N LYS A 108 3.15 0.59 -13.02
CA LYS A 108 3.06 1.73 -12.11
C LYS A 108 1.61 2.07 -11.88
N VAL A 109 1.22 2.22 -10.62
CA VAL A 109 -0.17 2.46 -10.25
C VAL A 109 -0.32 3.62 -9.27
N LYS A 110 -1.52 4.19 -9.27
CA LYS A 110 -2.04 5.06 -8.21
C LYS A 110 -2.84 4.22 -7.22
N SER A 111 -2.48 4.30 -5.94
CA SER A 111 -3.21 3.68 -4.85
C SER A 111 -4.06 4.68 -4.09
N SER A 112 -5.13 4.16 -3.47
CA SER A 112 -5.92 4.84 -2.45
C SER A 112 -5.80 4.05 -1.15
N THR A 113 -5.22 4.66 -0.12
CA THR A 113 -5.18 4.10 1.23
C THR A 113 -6.47 4.42 1.98
N VAL A 114 -7.15 3.40 2.53
CA VAL A 114 -8.44 3.49 3.22
C VAL A 114 -8.34 2.99 4.67
N ASN A 115 -9.18 3.49 5.59
CA ASN A 115 -9.37 2.83 6.90
C ASN A 115 -10.59 1.92 6.93
N THR A 116 -11.50 2.05 5.96
CA THR A 116 -12.65 1.16 5.82
C THR A 116 -12.57 0.40 4.51
N VAL A 117 -12.36 -0.92 4.58
CA VAL A 117 -12.35 -1.77 3.38
C VAL A 117 -13.68 -1.64 2.67
N SER A 118 -13.60 -1.29 1.39
CA SER A 118 -14.75 -1.06 0.53
C SER A 118 -15.62 -2.32 0.42
N GLY A 119 -16.85 -2.25 0.94
CA GLY A 119 -17.89 -3.28 0.78
C GLY A 119 -19.23 -2.73 0.30
N ASN A 120 -19.27 -1.44 -0.04
CA ASN A 120 -20.45 -0.72 -0.48
C ASN A 120 -20.15 -0.08 -1.84
N THR A 121 -20.91 -0.47 -2.86
CA THR A 121 -20.72 -0.02 -4.24
C THR A 121 -20.80 1.50 -4.39
N THR A 122 -21.67 2.18 -3.63
CA THR A 122 -21.77 3.64 -3.64
C THR A 122 -20.50 4.30 -3.11
N LYS A 123 -19.90 3.79 -2.03
CA LYS A 123 -18.63 4.31 -1.50
C LYS A 123 -17.48 4.13 -2.49
N VAL A 124 -17.42 2.95 -3.12
CA VAL A 124 -16.43 2.63 -4.16
C VAL A 124 -16.51 3.61 -5.31
N GLU A 125 -17.69 3.88 -5.83
CA GLU A 125 -17.86 4.81 -6.95
C GLU A 125 -17.54 6.26 -6.55
N LYS A 126 -17.85 6.67 -5.30
CA LYS A 126 -17.42 7.99 -4.79
C LYS A 126 -15.89 8.13 -4.75
N ILE A 127 -15.18 7.10 -4.29
CA ILE A 127 -13.71 7.08 -4.27
C ILE A 127 -13.15 7.10 -5.70
N LYS A 128 -13.67 6.27 -6.61
CA LYS A 128 -13.25 6.25 -8.02
C LYS A 128 -13.43 7.60 -8.71
N ASN A 129 -14.59 8.22 -8.54
CA ASN A 129 -14.90 9.49 -9.19
C ASN A 129 -14.03 10.63 -8.66
N ARG A 130 -13.71 10.63 -7.35
CA ARG A 130 -12.92 11.70 -6.74
C ARG A 130 -11.41 11.53 -6.96
N LEU A 131 -10.91 10.31 -6.86
CA LEU A 131 -9.47 10.04 -6.77
C LEU A 131 -8.91 9.30 -7.98
N SER A 132 -9.77 8.60 -8.74
CA SER A 132 -9.37 7.71 -9.84
C SER A 132 -8.18 6.80 -9.49
N PRO A 133 -8.24 6.04 -8.38
CA PRO A 133 -7.17 5.10 -8.03
C PRO A 133 -7.28 3.83 -8.86
N ASP A 134 -6.14 3.19 -9.10
CA ASP A 134 -6.05 1.88 -9.75
C ASP A 134 -6.24 0.74 -8.74
N ILE A 135 -5.72 0.93 -7.51
CA ILE A 135 -5.78 -0.06 -6.42
C ILE A 135 -6.15 0.57 -5.06
N GLU A 136 -6.60 -0.27 -4.12
CA GLU A 136 -6.91 0.04 -2.72
C GLU A 136 -5.94 -0.70 -1.78
N THR A 137 -5.38 0.01 -0.80
CA THR A 137 -4.61 -0.59 0.32
C THR A 137 -5.08 0.01 1.65
N MET A 138 -4.55 -0.48 2.77
CA MET A 138 -4.85 0.07 4.10
C MET A 138 -3.64 0.73 4.79
N GLU A 139 -2.44 0.58 4.23
CA GLU A 139 -1.18 1.02 4.87
C GLU A 139 -0.33 1.95 3.99
N GLY A 140 -0.51 1.94 2.66
CA GLY A 140 0.49 2.45 1.72
C GLY A 140 0.89 3.91 1.94
N ALA A 141 -0.10 4.80 2.04
CA ALA A 141 0.13 6.23 2.28
C ALA A 141 0.82 6.50 3.63
N ALA A 142 0.57 5.65 4.64
CA ALA A 142 1.24 5.77 5.94
C ALA A 142 2.74 5.49 5.81
N VAL A 143 3.13 4.47 5.03
CA VAL A 143 4.54 4.17 4.75
C VAL A 143 5.21 5.34 4.05
N PHE A 144 4.60 5.87 2.98
CA PHE A 144 5.14 7.04 2.27
C PHE A 144 5.24 8.27 3.18
N ARG A 145 4.22 8.55 3.99
CA ARG A 145 4.23 9.66 4.95
C ARG A 145 5.39 9.55 5.93
N VAL A 146 5.61 8.38 6.52
CA VAL A 146 6.69 8.18 7.50
C VAL A 146 8.05 8.21 6.82
N CYS A 147 8.25 7.50 5.71
CA CYS A 147 9.54 7.48 5.02
C CYS A 147 9.96 8.87 4.50
N ASN A 148 8.99 9.68 4.04
CA ASN A 148 9.24 11.07 3.65
C ASN A 148 9.70 11.94 4.84
N ASP A 149 9.13 11.73 6.04
CA ASP A 149 9.53 12.44 7.26
C ASP A 149 10.98 12.15 7.67
N PHE A 150 11.36 10.87 7.58
CA PHE A 150 12.71 10.39 7.90
C PHE A 150 13.71 10.57 6.75
N ASN A 151 13.28 11.09 5.60
CA ASN A 151 14.08 11.21 4.38
C ASN A 151 14.74 9.88 3.95
N ILE A 152 13.98 8.78 4.03
CA ILE A 152 14.42 7.44 3.64
C ILE A 152 13.75 7.05 2.33
N PRO A 153 14.50 6.61 1.30
CA PRO A 153 13.92 6.06 0.08
C PRO A 153 12.96 4.92 0.40
N CYS A 154 11.80 4.91 -0.24
CA CYS A 154 10.82 3.86 -0.06
C CYS A 154 10.17 3.47 -1.39
N MET A 155 9.58 2.28 -1.40
CA MET A 155 8.74 1.79 -2.48
C MET A 155 7.64 0.88 -1.93
N GLN A 156 6.58 0.75 -2.71
CA GLN A 156 5.42 -0.07 -2.38
C GLN A 156 5.21 -1.11 -3.48
N ILE A 157 5.27 -2.39 -3.12
CA ILE A 157 5.02 -3.52 -4.01
C ILE A 157 3.73 -4.19 -3.57
N ARG A 158 2.74 -4.22 -4.47
CA ARG A 158 1.43 -4.79 -4.18
C ARG A 158 1.08 -5.88 -5.16
N SER A 159 0.44 -6.94 -4.67
CA SER A 159 -0.12 -8.00 -5.52
C SER A 159 -1.64 -8.00 -5.39
N VAL A 160 -2.35 -8.03 -6.52
CA VAL A 160 -3.81 -7.90 -6.52
C VAL A 160 -4.47 -9.19 -6.06
N SER A 161 -5.18 -9.16 -4.94
CA SER A 161 -5.90 -10.32 -4.38
C SER A 161 -7.35 -10.41 -4.82
N ASN A 162 -7.97 -9.27 -5.16
CA ASN A 162 -9.39 -9.17 -5.48
C ASN A 162 -9.68 -7.87 -6.25
N PHE A 163 -10.89 -7.76 -6.79
CA PHE A 163 -11.43 -6.48 -7.25
C PHE A 163 -12.18 -5.77 -6.10
N VAL A 164 -12.14 -4.44 -6.10
CA VAL A 164 -12.87 -3.59 -5.16
C VAL A 164 -14.35 -3.54 -5.56
N GLY A 165 -15.26 -3.72 -4.59
CA GLY A 165 -16.71 -3.80 -4.86
C GLY A 165 -17.48 -4.49 -3.73
N GLU A 166 -18.49 -5.29 -4.08
CA GLU A 166 -19.20 -6.10 -3.10
C GLU A 166 -18.25 -7.13 -2.46
N ARG A 167 -18.29 -7.24 -1.13
CA ARG A 167 -17.35 -8.07 -0.36
C ARG A 167 -17.69 -9.55 -0.47
N ASN A 168 -17.46 -10.15 -1.62
CA ASN A 168 -17.54 -11.59 -1.82
C ASN A 168 -16.15 -12.22 -1.66
N LYS A 169 -15.85 -12.75 -0.47
CA LYS A 169 -14.56 -13.41 -0.18
C LYS A 169 -14.26 -14.60 -1.10
N LYS A 170 -15.26 -15.18 -1.77
CA LYS A 170 -15.04 -16.28 -2.72
C LYS A 170 -14.29 -15.86 -3.98
N ASP A 171 -14.33 -14.56 -4.30
CA ASP A 171 -13.67 -14.01 -5.49
C ASP A 171 -12.21 -13.60 -5.20
N TRP A 172 -11.76 -13.79 -3.95
CA TRP A 172 -10.42 -13.44 -3.52
C TRP A 172 -9.49 -14.62 -3.76
N ASN A 173 -8.34 -14.36 -4.37
CA ASN A 173 -7.29 -15.36 -4.56
C ASN A 173 -6.03 -14.93 -3.80
N MET A 174 -6.08 -15.05 -2.48
CA MET A 174 -4.97 -14.68 -1.60
C MET A 174 -3.72 -15.51 -1.88
N ASP A 175 -3.88 -16.82 -2.09
CA ASP A 175 -2.75 -17.72 -2.35
C ASP A 175 -1.96 -17.32 -3.60
N LEU A 176 -2.65 -17.02 -4.71
CA LEU A 176 -2.01 -16.55 -5.92
C LEU A 176 -1.32 -15.19 -5.71
N ALA A 177 -2.01 -14.25 -5.06
CA ALA A 177 -1.48 -12.91 -4.84
C ALA A 177 -0.22 -12.95 -3.96
N ILE A 178 -0.25 -13.66 -2.83
CA ILE A 178 0.87 -13.82 -1.90
C ILE A 178 2.03 -14.54 -2.60
N LYS A 179 1.75 -15.63 -3.33
CA LYS A 179 2.80 -16.33 -4.09
C LYS A 179 3.52 -15.40 -5.07
N ASN A 180 2.75 -14.65 -5.88
CA ASN A 180 3.32 -13.77 -6.89
C ASN A 180 4.06 -12.58 -6.26
N LEU A 181 3.55 -12.05 -5.14
CA LEU A 181 4.20 -11.01 -4.34
C LEU A 181 5.60 -11.44 -3.93
N ASN A 182 5.71 -12.60 -3.25
CA ASN A 182 6.97 -13.11 -2.72
C ASN A 182 7.99 -13.42 -3.84
N ILE A 183 7.55 -14.03 -4.95
CA ILE A 183 8.40 -14.27 -6.13
C ILE A 183 8.96 -12.96 -6.70
N SER A 184 8.10 -11.94 -6.85
CA SER A 184 8.49 -10.67 -7.48
C SER A 184 9.35 -9.83 -6.55
N LEU A 185 9.01 -9.78 -5.25
CA LEU A 185 9.79 -9.10 -4.23
C LEU A 185 11.21 -9.65 -4.13
N ASN A 186 11.37 -10.98 -4.16
CA ASN A 186 12.69 -11.59 -4.16
C ASN A 186 13.52 -11.22 -5.39
N LYS A 187 12.91 -11.16 -6.58
CA LYS A 187 13.59 -10.70 -7.81
C LYS A 187 14.03 -9.24 -7.70
N ILE A 188 13.17 -8.37 -7.19
CA ILE A 188 13.48 -6.95 -6.97
C ILE A 188 14.66 -6.82 -6.03
N ILE A 189 14.62 -7.47 -4.87
CA ILE A 189 15.69 -7.41 -3.86
C ILE A 189 17.03 -7.91 -4.42
N ILE A 190 17.04 -8.98 -5.21
CA ILE A 190 18.27 -9.50 -5.85
C ILE A 190 18.84 -8.51 -6.89
N SER A 191 17.98 -7.70 -7.52
CA SER A 191 18.39 -6.73 -8.54
C SER A 191 18.83 -5.37 -8.01
N LEU A 192 18.65 -5.11 -6.71
CA LEU A 192 19.04 -3.88 -6.02
C LEU A 192 20.51 -3.94 -5.54
#